data_AF-R7BG56-F1
#
_entry.id   AF-R7BG56-F1
#
_cell.length_a   1.000
_cell.length_b   1.000
_cell.length_c   1.000
_cell.angle_alpha   90.00
_cell.angle_beta   90.00
_cell.angle_gamma   90.00
#
_symmetry.space_group_name_H-M   'P 1'
#
loop_
_entity.id
_entity.type
_entity.pdbx_description
1 polymer ?
#
loop_
_entity_poly.entity_id
_entity_poly.type
_entity_poly.pdbx_seq_one_letter_code
_entity_poly.pdbx_strand_id
1 'polypeptide(L)' 'MVKWCFNYESGDYEYIEKDGFCIDRGEYVYNWDDSEYRREEDDERRNSLFNDGDE' A
#
# COMPACT_ATOMS: atom_id res chain seq x y z
N MET A 1 7.83 1.76 -3.13
CA MET A 1 7.26 3.10 -2.85
C MET A 1 6.68 3.04 -1.46
N VAL A 2 7.10 3.97 -0.59
CA VAL A 2 6.63 4.04 0.79
C VAL A 2 5.42 4.98 0.81
N LYS A 3 4.36 4.63 1.53
CA LYS A 3 3.18 5.46 1.71
C LYS A 3 3.04 5.81 3.18
N TRP A 4 2.32 6.88 3.42
CA TRP A 4 2.03 7.34 4.77
C TRP A 4 0.78 6.63 5.24
N CYS A 5 0.97 5.58 6.04
CA CYS A 5 -0.08 4.64 6.40
C CYS A 5 -0.29 4.64 7.91
N PHE A 6 -1.52 4.38 8.34
CA PHE A 6 -1.83 4.27 9.76
C PHE A 6 -1.34 2.93 10.29
N ASN A 7 -0.49 2.95 11.31
CA ASN A 7 -0.05 1.77 12.03
C ASN A 7 -0.98 1.52 13.22
N TYR A 8 -1.68 0.39 13.24
CA TYR A 8 -2.59 0.04 14.34
C TYR A 8 -1.85 -0.53 15.56
N GLU A 9 -0.62 -1.00 15.42
CA GLU A 9 0.23 -1.43 16.54
C GLU A 9 0.79 -0.21 17.29
N SER A 10 1.16 0.83 16.54
CA SER A 10 1.69 2.08 17.09
C SER A 10 0.59 3.06 17.50
N GLY A 11 -0.54 3.07 16.77
CA GLY A 11 -1.61 4.04 16.90
C GLY A 11 -1.35 5.37 16.17
N ASP A 12 -0.36 5.40 15.27
CA ASP A 12 0.15 6.60 14.61
C ASP A 12 0.39 6.37 13.12
N TYR A 13 0.51 7.45 12.34
CA TYR A 13 0.86 7.37 10.92
C TYR A 13 2.37 7.26 10.74
N GLU A 14 2.81 6.22 10.04
CA GLU A 14 4.21 5.94 9.78
C GLU A 14 4.45 5.70 8.28
N TYR A 15 5.71 5.81 7.85
CA TYR A 15 6.08 5.47 6.48
C TYR A 15 6.24 3.98 6.34
N ILE A 16 5.26 3.34 5.70
CA ILE A 16 5.20 1.89 5.55
C ILE A 16 5.28 1.56 4.07
N GLU A 17 6.12 0.60 3.72
CA GLU A 17 6.19 0.05 2.36
C GLU A 17 5.03 -0.91 2.10
N LYS A 18 4.80 -1.21 0.81
CA LYS A 18 3.78 -2.19 0.39
C LYS A 18 3.90 -3.55 1.09
N ASP A 19 5.12 -3.95 1.43
CA ASP A 19 5.42 -5.22 2.12
C ASP A 19 5.12 -5.17 3.64
N GLY A 20 4.67 -4.03 4.16
CA GLY A 20 4.47 -3.80 5.59
C GLY A 20 5.72 -3.36 6.35
N PHE A 21 6.82 -3.05 5.65
CA PHE A 21 8.04 -2.58 6.28
C PHE A 21 7.93 -1.10 6.68
N CYS A 22 7.97 -0.80 7.98
CA CYS A 22 7.99 0.57 8.49
C CYS A 22 9.41 1.13 8.45
N ILE A 23 9.61 2.19 7.69
CA ILE A 23 10.89 2.87 7.50
C ILE A 23 11.29 3.65 8.76
N ASP A 24 10.31 4.22 9.47
CA ASP A 24 10.56 5.05 10.66
C ASP A 24 11.13 4.23 11.81
N ARG A 25 10.60 3.01 12.00
CA ARG A 25 11.06 2.04 13.01
C ARG A 25 12.15 1.10 12.50
N GLY A 26 12.22 0.87 11.19
CA GLY A 26 13.07 -0.14 10.58
C GLY A 26 12.60 -1.58 10.85
N GLU A 27 11.30 -1.78 11.05
CA GLU A 27 10.69 -3.06 11.44
C GLU A 27 9.46 -3.37 10.59
N TYR A 28 9.10 -4.66 10.48
CA TYR A 28 7.87 -5.08 9.83
C TYR A 28 6.67 -4.87 10.75
N VAL A 29 5.66 -4.21 10.21
CA VAL A 29 4.37 -3.98 10.85
C VAL A 29 3.37 -4.86 10.13
N TYR A 30 2.66 -5.67 10.91
CA TYR A 30 1.66 -6.59 10.35
C TYR A 30 0.26 -6.00 10.40
N ASN A 31 0.03 -5.06 11.32
CA ASN A 31 -1.28 -4.44 11.52
C ASN A 31 -1.22 -2.95 11.16
N TRP A 32 -1.43 -2.65 9.88
CA TRP A 32 -1.42 -1.30 9.33
C TRP A 32 -2.46 -1.16 8.21
N ASP A 33 -2.76 0.08 7.82
CA ASP A 33 -3.76 0.35 6.79
C ASP A 33 -3.18 0.20 5.37
N ASP A 34 -3.33 -0.99 4.78
CA ASP A 34 -2.89 -1.34 3.42
C ASP A 34 -3.91 -1.01 2.32
N SER A 35 -5.04 -0.39 2.68
CA SER A 35 -6.16 -0.11 1.78
C SER A 35 -5.75 0.66 0.53
N GLU A 36 -4.87 1.65 0.69
CA GLU A 36 -4.36 2.47 -0.42
C GLU A 36 -3.49 1.68 -1.40
N TYR A 37 -2.76 0.67 -0.91
CA TYR A 37 -1.97 -0.21 -1.77
C TYR A 37 -2.85 -1.19 -2.53
N ARG A 38 -3.87 -1.77 -1.88
CA ARG A 38 -4.82 -2.64 -2.57
C ARG A 38 -5.61 -1.91 -3.63
N ARG A 39 -6.04 -0.68 -3.33
CA ARG A 39 -6.82 0.11 -4.26
C ARG A 39 -6.02 0.44 -5.51
N GLU A 40 -4.78 0.88 -5.33
CA GLU A 40 -3.90 1.19 -6.46
C GLU A 40 -3.61 -0.05 -7.31
N GLU A 41 -3.37 -1.22 -6.69
CA GLU A 41 -3.17 -2.47 -7.43
C GLU A 41 -4.43 -2.91 -8.21
N ASP A 42 -5.62 -2.74 -7.63
CA ASP A 42 -6.90 -3.03 -8.31
C ASP A 42 -7.15 -2.05 -9.47
N ASP A 43 -6.84 -0.75 -9.28
CA ASP A 43 -6.97 0.27 -10.32
C ASP A 43 -5.97 0.04 -11.46
N GLU A 44 -4.73 -0.33 -11.17
CA GLU A 44 -3.73 -0.71 -12.18
C GLU A 44 -4.13 -1.98 -12.94
N ARG A 45 -4.65 -3.00 -12.24
CA ARG A 45 -5.20 -4.21 -12.89
C ARG A 45 -6.41 -3.90 -13.76
N ARG A 46 -7.27 -3.00 -13.30
CA ARG A 46 -8.45 -2.58 -14.04
C ARG A 46 -8.05 -1.78 -15.27
N ASN A 47 -7.17 -0.79 -15.11
CA ASN A 47 -6.69 0.05 -16.20
C ASN A 47 -5.92 -0.75 -17.27
N SER A 48 -5.14 -1.77 -16.86
CA SER A 48 -4.51 -2.71 -17.81
C SER A 48 -5.54 -3.58 -18.55
N LEU A 49 -6.59 -4.07 -17.88
CA LEU A 49 -7.68 -4.81 -18.53
C LEU A 49 -8.50 -3.99 -19.54
N PHE A 50 -8.60 -2.67 -19.34
CA PHE A 50 -9.33 -1.79 -20.26
C PHE A 50 -8.47 -1.24 -21.41
N ASN A 51 -7.14 -1.41 -21.36
CA ASN A 51 -6.22 -0.92 -22.41
C ASN A 51 -5.88 -1.99 -23.48
N ASP A 52 -6.33 -3.24 -23.31
CA ASP A 52 -6.16 -4.33 -24.29
C ASP A 52 -7.36 -4.44 -25.29
N GLY A 53 -8.24 -3.43 -25.33
CA GLY A 53 -9.49 -3.45 -26.12
C GLY A 53 -9.55 -2.55 -27.35
N ASP A 54 -8.45 -1.88 -27.71
CA ASP A 54 -8.36 -1.00 -28.88
C ASP A 54 -7.36 -1.54 -29.92
N GLU A 55 -7.68 -2.66 -30.58
CA GLU A 55 -7.21 -2.98 -31.94
C GLU A 55 -8.26 -3.75 -32.75
#